data_AF-A0A1I7MHT4-F1
#
_entry.id   AF-A0A1I7MHT4-F1
#
_cell.length_a   1.000
_cell.length_b   1.000
_cell.length_c   1.000
_cell.angle_alpha   90.00
_cell.angle_beta   90.00
_cell.angle_gamma   90.00
#
_symmetry.space_group_name_H-M   'P 1'
#
loop_
_entity.id
_entity.type
_entity.pdbx_description
1 polymer ?
#
loop_
_entity_poly.entity_id
_entity_poly.type
_entity_poly.pdbx_seq_one_letter_code
_entity_poly.pdbx_strand_id
1 'polypeptide(L)'
;MAALLAACTPGPTSSEGAGSGEGPSSGSASPTPSPSPTPEPVPELPGGGTTLFPGRRMIALYGSPGTSSLGLLGEQDIDAALERAADLAAEYQPFSEEPVIPAFEIISTIATAAPGPTGDYTTPVERERLTEWVVKAGEADTYVVLDLQPGTQDFLTQAQMFEDLLVMPHVGLALDPEWRLKPGQRHMRQIGSVSAAEVNQVTAWLAELVEEHRLPEKLVILHQFKLMMLPDREEITSPDGLVVMVHADGNGTPEQKQDTWRVLKQDLPRGWRLGWKNFIDEDSPTFTPEQTMTEVTPTPWFVSYQ
;
A
#
# COMPACT_ATOMS: atom_id res chain seq x y z
N MET A 1 -73.10 36.65 -11.83
CA MET A 1 -73.11 38.04 -12.35
C MET A 1 -73.44 38.95 -11.18
N ALA A 2 -72.65 40.00 -10.95
CA ALA A 2 -72.82 41.03 -9.90
C ALA A 2 -72.67 40.55 -8.44
N ALA A 3 -72.35 41.35 -7.42
CA ALA A 3 -71.72 42.66 -7.23
C ALA A 3 -71.71 42.96 -5.71
N LEU A 4 -70.70 43.71 -5.25
CA LEU A 4 -70.69 44.73 -4.17
C LEU A 4 -71.10 44.44 -2.69
N LEU A 5 -70.21 44.96 -1.81
CA LEU A 5 -70.42 45.81 -0.60
C LEU A 5 -70.84 45.25 0.78
N ALA A 6 -69.94 45.51 1.75
CA ALA A 6 -70.09 46.34 2.98
C ALA A 6 -70.96 45.93 4.20
N ALA A 7 -70.30 46.06 5.37
CA ALA A 7 -70.69 46.73 6.62
C ALA A 7 -71.51 46.04 7.75
N CYS A 8 -70.88 46.03 8.93
CA CYS A 8 -71.31 46.52 10.27
C CYS A 8 -72.47 45.93 11.11
N THR A 9 -72.06 45.31 12.25
CA THR A 9 -72.50 45.54 13.66
C THR A 9 -73.88 44.99 14.16
N PRO A 10 -74.22 45.03 15.48
CA PRO A 10 -74.05 43.91 16.44
C PRO A 10 -75.34 43.56 17.24
N GLY A 11 -75.32 42.55 18.11
CA GLY A 11 -76.36 42.38 19.13
C GLY A 11 -76.24 41.13 20.02
N PRO A 12 -76.74 41.15 21.28
CA PRO A 12 -76.20 40.41 22.42
C PRO A 12 -77.14 39.30 22.96
N THR A 13 -76.62 38.40 23.82
CA THR A 13 -77.06 38.16 25.23
C THR A 13 -76.52 36.84 25.81
N SER A 14 -75.81 36.98 26.93
CA SER A 14 -75.92 36.24 28.22
C SER A 14 -75.99 34.71 28.27
N SER A 15 -75.04 34.07 28.97
CA SER A 15 -75.27 33.47 30.31
C SER A 15 -74.01 32.84 30.89
N GLU A 16 -73.80 33.04 32.18
CA GLU A 16 -72.79 32.42 33.05
C GLU A 16 -72.87 30.88 33.06
N GLY A 17 -71.72 30.25 33.30
CA GLY A 17 -71.62 28.82 33.59
C GLY A 17 -70.19 28.48 34.03
N ALA A 18 -69.95 28.52 35.35
CA ALA A 18 -68.74 28.06 35.99
C ALA A 18 -68.51 26.56 35.75
N GLY A 19 -67.28 26.17 35.42
CA GLY A 19 -66.88 24.79 35.23
C GLY A 19 -65.37 24.66 35.23
N SER A 20 -64.80 24.51 36.41
CA SER A 20 -63.44 24.05 36.66
C SER A 20 -63.20 22.69 36.00
N GLY A 21 -62.25 22.64 35.06
CA GLY A 21 -61.75 21.41 34.46
C GLY A 21 -60.25 21.53 34.21
N GLU A 22 -59.46 20.76 34.96
CA GLU A 22 -58.03 20.53 34.72
C GLU A 22 -57.80 20.05 33.28
N GLY A 23 -57.11 20.87 32.49
CA GLY A 23 -56.55 20.47 31.20
C GLY A 23 -55.24 19.70 31.41
N PRO A 24 -54.99 18.60 30.68
CA PRO A 24 -53.73 17.87 30.82
C PRO A 24 -52.58 18.72 30.28
N SER A 25 -51.51 18.78 31.06
CA SER A 25 -50.20 19.28 30.65
C SER A 25 -49.79 18.64 29.32
N SER A 26 -49.72 19.44 28.26
CA SER A 26 -49.14 19.04 26.98
C SER A 26 -47.63 18.89 27.18
N GLY A 27 -47.20 17.68 27.51
CA GLY A 27 -45.78 17.31 27.53
C GLY A 27 -45.18 17.54 26.14
N SER A 28 -44.32 18.55 26.04
CA SER A 28 -43.46 18.75 24.87
C SER A 28 -42.49 17.57 24.81
N ALA A 29 -42.79 16.59 23.97
CA ALA A 29 -41.87 15.49 23.69
C ALA A 29 -40.64 16.08 23.00
N SER A 30 -39.50 16.08 23.71
CA SER A 30 -38.20 16.38 23.10
C SER A 30 -37.98 15.42 21.92
N PRO A 31 -37.48 15.90 20.76
CA PRO A 31 -37.14 15.02 19.66
C PRO A 31 -36.07 14.04 20.13
N THR A 32 -36.36 12.75 20.04
CA THR A 32 -35.38 11.69 20.25
C THR A 32 -34.22 11.92 19.27
N PRO A 33 -32.96 12.00 19.73
CA PRO A 33 -31.84 12.11 18.80
C PRO A 33 -31.83 10.87 17.91
N SER A 34 -31.89 11.07 16.58
CA SER A 34 -31.62 10.00 15.64
C SER A 34 -30.24 9.41 15.96
N PRO A 35 -30.11 8.07 16.05
CA PRO A 35 -28.80 7.47 16.24
C PRO A 35 -27.89 7.92 15.09
N SER A 36 -26.74 8.48 15.43
CA SER A 36 -25.69 8.74 14.43
C SER A 36 -25.28 7.38 13.84
N PRO A 37 -25.06 7.29 12.52
CA PRO A 37 -24.66 6.04 11.89
C PRO A 37 -23.36 5.55 12.55
N THR A 38 -23.34 4.28 12.98
CA THR A 38 -22.12 3.62 13.43
C THR A 38 -21.14 3.64 12.24
N PRO A 39 -19.92 4.18 12.41
CA PRO A 39 -18.94 4.17 11.33
C PRO A 39 -18.69 2.73 10.89
N GLU A 40 -18.61 2.50 9.58
CA GLU A 40 -18.26 1.19 9.04
C GLU A 40 -16.91 0.72 9.62
N PRO A 41 -16.68 -0.58 9.79
CA PRO A 41 -15.37 -1.08 10.22
C PRO A 41 -14.31 -0.80 9.15
N VAL A 42 -13.10 -0.45 9.58
CA VAL A 42 -11.93 -0.36 8.68
C VAL A 42 -11.55 -1.80 8.30
N PRO A 43 -11.31 -2.10 7.01
CA PRO A 43 -10.89 -3.44 6.62
C PRO A 43 -9.53 -3.79 7.23
N GLU A 44 -9.31 -5.08 7.50
CA GLU A 44 -8.09 -5.56 8.13
C GLU A 44 -7.05 -5.98 7.10
N LEU A 45 -5.78 -5.88 7.50
CA LEU A 45 -4.63 -6.41 6.78
C LEU A 45 -4.56 -7.94 6.92
N PRO A 46 -3.80 -8.64 6.05
CA PRO A 46 -3.56 -10.06 6.20
C PRO A 46 -2.93 -10.43 7.54
N GLY A 47 -3.51 -11.35 8.29
CA GLY A 47 -3.16 -11.63 9.69
C GLY A 47 -3.83 -10.72 10.72
N GLY A 48 -4.77 -9.87 10.29
CA GLY A 48 -5.66 -9.06 11.12
C GLY A 48 -5.15 -7.65 11.45
N GLY A 49 -6.05 -6.80 11.97
CA GLY A 49 -5.75 -5.42 12.39
C GLY A 49 -5.40 -4.45 11.25
N THR A 50 -5.05 -3.20 11.58
CA THR A 50 -4.92 -2.11 10.59
C THR A 50 -3.51 -1.52 10.46
N THR A 51 -2.54 -2.00 11.25
CA THR A 51 -1.16 -1.50 11.25
C THR A 51 -0.19 -2.57 10.76
N LEU A 52 0.80 -2.19 9.93
CA LEU A 52 1.79 -3.10 9.36
C LEU A 52 2.81 -3.54 10.41
N PHE A 53 3.65 -2.60 10.88
CA PHE A 53 4.77 -2.88 11.77
C PHE A 53 4.66 -2.09 13.08
N PRO A 54 4.99 -2.69 14.24
CA PRO A 54 5.66 -3.98 14.44
C PRO A 54 4.71 -5.18 14.53
N GLY A 55 3.49 -5.11 13.98
CA GLY A 55 2.48 -6.16 14.16
C GLY A 55 2.75 -7.48 13.44
N ARG A 56 3.53 -7.45 12.35
CA ARG A 56 3.88 -8.64 11.55
C ARG A 56 5.21 -8.45 10.82
N ARG A 57 5.89 -9.54 10.46
CA ARG A 57 6.94 -9.53 9.43
C ARG A 57 6.37 -10.15 8.15
N MET A 58 6.92 -9.74 7.01
CA MET A 58 6.45 -10.20 5.71
C MET A 58 7.58 -10.86 4.96
N ILE A 59 7.33 -12.07 4.44
CA ILE A 59 8.28 -12.79 3.60
C ILE A 59 7.65 -12.95 2.22
N ALA A 60 8.29 -12.36 1.22
CA ALA A 60 7.73 -12.22 -0.11
C ALA A 60 8.44 -13.08 -1.16
N LEU A 61 7.65 -13.62 -2.08
CA LEU A 61 8.17 -14.03 -3.39
C LEU A 61 8.15 -12.81 -4.31
N TYR A 62 9.27 -12.54 -4.98
CA TYR A 62 9.43 -11.44 -5.93
C TYR A 62 9.27 -11.93 -7.38
N GLY A 63 8.68 -11.10 -8.24
CA GLY A 63 8.82 -11.22 -9.69
C GLY A 63 7.58 -10.92 -10.50
N SER A 64 7.53 -11.39 -11.75
CA SER A 64 6.40 -11.16 -12.67
C SER A 64 5.69 -12.46 -13.05
N PRO A 65 4.37 -12.60 -12.79
CA PRO A 65 3.57 -13.75 -13.20
C PRO A 65 3.75 -14.15 -14.67
N GLY A 66 4.20 -15.39 -14.88
CA GLY A 66 4.43 -15.98 -16.20
C GLY A 66 5.72 -15.55 -16.91
N THR A 67 6.65 -14.87 -16.23
CA THR A 67 7.98 -14.55 -16.77
C THR A 67 9.08 -15.01 -15.80
N SER A 68 9.52 -16.27 -15.90
CA SER A 68 10.49 -16.87 -14.97
C SER A 68 11.84 -16.15 -14.89
N SER A 69 12.26 -15.45 -15.95
CA SER A 69 13.49 -14.65 -15.93
C SER A 69 13.40 -13.37 -15.09
N LEU A 70 12.22 -13.07 -14.53
CA LEU A 70 11.97 -11.88 -13.70
C LEU A 70 11.69 -12.26 -12.24
N GLY A 71 12.11 -13.44 -11.78
CA GLY A 71 12.01 -13.87 -10.39
C GLY A 71 10.98 -14.96 -10.14
N LEU A 72 10.95 -15.44 -8.90
CA LEU A 72 10.19 -16.60 -8.44
C LEU A 72 8.72 -16.61 -8.83
N LEU A 73 8.03 -15.46 -8.83
CA LEU A 73 6.60 -15.41 -9.20
C LEU A 73 6.34 -15.82 -10.66
N GLY A 74 7.36 -15.82 -11.51
CA GLY A 74 7.28 -16.27 -12.89
C GLY A 74 7.51 -17.77 -13.12
N GLU A 75 7.90 -18.52 -12.09
CA GLU A 75 8.32 -19.93 -12.19
C GLU A 75 7.19 -20.94 -12.02
N GLN A 76 6.06 -20.50 -11.44
CA GLN A 76 4.92 -21.36 -11.13
C GLN A 76 3.58 -20.65 -11.40
N ASP A 77 2.48 -21.40 -11.29
CA ASP A 77 1.14 -20.81 -11.24
C ASP A 77 0.85 -20.20 -9.86
N ILE A 78 -0.29 -19.53 -9.74
CA ILE A 78 -0.61 -18.78 -8.53
C ILE A 78 -0.85 -19.67 -7.30
N ASP A 79 -1.49 -20.83 -7.47
CA ASP A 79 -1.80 -21.70 -6.34
C ASP A 79 -0.50 -22.26 -5.75
N ALA A 80 0.44 -22.66 -6.62
CA ALA A 80 1.78 -23.06 -6.19
C ALA A 80 2.61 -21.89 -5.63
N ALA A 81 2.44 -20.66 -6.14
CA ALA A 81 3.11 -19.49 -5.58
C ALA A 81 2.63 -19.16 -4.16
N LEU A 82 1.32 -19.31 -3.90
CA LEU A 82 0.73 -19.09 -2.57
C LEU A 82 1.23 -20.13 -1.57
N GLU A 83 1.25 -21.42 -1.96
CA GLU A 83 1.82 -22.49 -1.14
C GLU A 83 3.29 -22.22 -0.82
N ARG A 84 4.09 -21.88 -1.85
CA ARG A 84 5.52 -21.57 -1.68
C ARG A 84 5.77 -20.36 -0.78
N ALA A 85 4.96 -19.30 -0.89
CA ALA A 85 5.09 -18.13 -0.02
C ALA A 85 4.72 -18.46 1.43
N ALA A 86 3.68 -19.27 1.65
CA ALA A 86 3.26 -19.70 2.99
C ALA A 86 4.33 -20.59 3.65
N ASP A 87 4.88 -21.55 2.91
CA ASP A 87 5.97 -22.41 3.40
C ASP A 87 7.20 -21.58 3.78
N LEU A 88 7.59 -20.63 2.93
CA LEU A 88 8.74 -19.77 3.19
C LEU A 88 8.51 -18.86 4.40
N ALA A 89 7.31 -18.29 4.57
CA ALA A 89 6.96 -17.54 5.78
C ALA A 89 7.05 -18.42 7.04
N ALA A 90 6.61 -19.68 6.96
CA ALA A 90 6.68 -20.63 8.07
C ALA A 90 8.13 -20.99 8.46
N GLU A 91 9.07 -21.02 7.50
CA GLU A 91 10.50 -21.21 7.78
C GLU A 91 11.11 -20.06 8.59
N TYR A 92 10.59 -18.84 8.46
CA TYR A 92 11.04 -17.66 9.20
C TYR A 92 10.46 -17.57 10.61
N GLN A 93 9.25 -18.10 10.83
CA GLN A 93 8.53 -17.94 12.11
C GLN A 93 9.32 -18.37 13.36
N PRO A 94 10.12 -19.46 13.36
CA PRO A 94 10.94 -19.85 14.53
C PRO A 94 11.98 -18.81 14.95
N PHE A 95 12.33 -17.87 14.07
CA PHE A 95 13.35 -16.84 14.29
C PHE A 95 12.74 -15.44 14.47
N SER A 96 11.41 -15.34 14.59
CA SER A 96 10.67 -14.09 14.75
C SER A 96 9.79 -14.13 15.99
N GLU A 97 9.83 -13.08 16.81
CA GLU A 97 8.86 -12.89 17.91
C GLU A 97 7.50 -12.45 17.37
N GLU A 98 7.50 -11.67 16.29
CA GLU A 98 6.29 -11.24 15.61
C GLU A 98 5.73 -12.35 14.70
N PRO A 99 4.41 -12.37 14.44
CA PRO A 99 3.84 -13.20 13.38
C PRO A 99 4.51 -12.94 12.04
N VAL A 100 4.84 -13.99 11.31
CA VAL A 100 5.40 -13.93 9.96
C VAL A 100 4.31 -14.32 8.98
N ILE A 101 3.98 -13.42 8.05
CA ILE A 101 2.95 -13.65 7.04
C ILE A 101 3.57 -13.72 5.63
N PRO A 102 2.96 -14.49 4.71
CA PRO A 102 3.38 -14.50 3.32
C PRO A 102 3.07 -13.17 2.63
N ALA A 103 3.89 -12.85 1.63
CA ALA A 103 3.67 -11.72 0.75
C ALA A 103 4.06 -12.04 -0.71
N PHE A 104 3.60 -11.22 -1.63
CA PHE A 104 4.09 -11.13 -3.00
C PHE A 104 4.62 -9.72 -3.28
N GLU A 105 5.73 -9.63 -3.99
CA GLU A 105 6.25 -8.39 -4.56
C GLU A 105 6.20 -8.53 -6.08
N ILE A 106 5.11 -8.05 -6.68
CA ILE A 106 4.75 -8.29 -8.08
C ILE A 106 5.24 -7.14 -8.94
N ILE A 107 6.18 -7.40 -9.86
CA ILE A 107 6.55 -6.45 -10.90
C ILE A 107 5.31 -6.18 -11.75
N SER A 108 4.72 -5.00 -11.56
CA SER A 108 3.44 -4.60 -12.15
C SER A 108 3.63 -3.75 -13.39
N THR A 109 4.75 -3.04 -13.49
CA THR A 109 5.25 -2.45 -14.74
C THR A 109 6.69 -2.90 -14.97
N ILE A 110 6.97 -3.45 -16.15
CA ILE A 110 8.25 -4.04 -16.51
C ILE A 110 9.02 -3.07 -17.39
N ALA A 111 10.27 -2.78 -17.00
CA ALA A 111 11.19 -2.02 -17.82
C ALA A 111 11.54 -2.75 -19.13
N THR A 112 11.40 -2.09 -20.27
CA THR A 112 11.59 -2.71 -21.59
C THR A 112 12.72 -2.09 -22.41
N ALA A 113 13.56 -2.92 -23.03
CA ALA A 113 14.72 -2.45 -23.81
C ALA A 113 14.35 -1.69 -25.09
N ALA A 114 13.17 -1.96 -25.65
CA ALA A 114 12.60 -1.28 -26.81
C ALA A 114 11.43 -0.39 -26.36
N PRO A 115 11.16 0.73 -27.04
CA PRO A 115 10.00 1.55 -26.70
C PRO A 115 8.73 0.72 -26.84
N GLY A 116 7.95 0.64 -25.76
CA GLY A 116 6.60 0.09 -25.78
C GLY A 116 5.64 0.97 -26.60
N PRO A 117 4.33 0.63 -26.64
CA PRO A 117 3.34 1.35 -27.46
C PRO A 117 3.27 2.86 -27.17
N THR A 118 3.54 3.28 -25.92
CA THR A 118 3.52 4.68 -25.50
C THR A 118 4.89 5.37 -25.62
N GLY A 119 5.94 4.62 -25.98
CA GLY A 119 7.31 5.13 -26.07
C GLY A 119 8.06 5.16 -24.74
N ASP A 120 7.44 4.77 -23.62
CA ASP A 120 7.95 5.03 -22.27
C ASP A 120 8.96 3.99 -21.73
N TYR A 121 9.35 3.01 -22.55
CA TYR A 121 10.30 1.94 -22.17
C TYR A 121 9.89 1.18 -20.90
N THR A 122 8.59 1.05 -20.70
CA THR A 122 7.94 0.32 -19.61
C THR A 122 6.62 -0.25 -20.15
N THR A 123 6.24 -1.44 -19.67
CA THR A 123 5.02 -2.14 -20.09
C THR A 123 4.31 -2.68 -18.86
N PRO A 124 3.02 -2.35 -18.63
CA PRO A 124 2.27 -2.95 -17.53
C PRO A 124 2.06 -4.45 -17.76
N VAL A 125 2.05 -5.23 -16.68
CA VAL A 125 1.54 -6.61 -16.70
C VAL A 125 0.07 -6.58 -17.13
N GLU A 126 -0.39 -7.64 -17.79
CA GLU A 126 -1.78 -7.80 -18.20
C GLU A 126 -2.72 -7.57 -17.00
N ARG A 127 -3.69 -6.67 -17.16
CA ARG A 127 -4.59 -6.21 -16.11
C ARG A 127 -5.35 -7.35 -15.46
N GLU A 128 -5.92 -8.25 -16.27
CA GLU A 128 -6.72 -9.37 -15.82
C GLU A 128 -5.87 -10.33 -14.97
N ARG A 129 -4.66 -10.65 -15.43
CA ARG A 129 -3.71 -11.48 -14.69
C ARG A 129 -3.30 -10.82 -13.38
N LEU A 130 -2.90 -9.55 -13.40
CA LEU A 130 -2.49 -8.85 -12.18
C LEU A 130 -3.63 -8.82 -11.15
N THR A 131 -4.87 -8.55 -11.61
CA THR A 131 -6.06 -8.54 -10.76
C THR A 131 -6.33 -9.93 -10.15
N GLU A 132 -6.25 -11.00 -10.96
CA GLU A 132 -6.40 -12.37 -10.44
C GLU A 132 -5.38 -12.65 -9.32
N TRP A 133 -4.12 -12.25 -9.54
CA TRP A 133 -3.05 -12.45 -8.56
C TRP A 133 -3.28 -11.70 -7.25
N VAL A 134 -3.63 -10.42 -7.35
CA VAL A 134 -3.92 -9.59 -6.17
C VAL A 134 -5.12 -10.12 -5.39
N VAL A 135 -6.21 -10.50 -6.06
CA VAL A 135 -7.43 -10.97 -5.40
C VAL A 135 -7.18 -12.29 -4.67
N LYS A 136 -6.60 -13.28 -5.35
CA LYS A 136 -6.31 -14.59 -4.74
C LYS A 136 -5.31 -14.49 -3.59
N ALA A 137 -4.32 -13.60 -3.67
CA ALA A 137 -3.42 -13.33 -2.55
C ALA A 137 -4.17 -12.81 -1.32
N GLY A 138 -5.10 -11.87 -1.51
CA GLY A 138 -5.94 -11.35 -0.42
C GLY A 138 -6.84 -12.42 0.21
N GLU A 139 -7.45 -13.29 -0.61
CA GLU A 139 -8.25 -14.42 -0.14
C GLU A 139 -7.42 -15.44 0.68
N ALA A 140 -6.13 -15.54 0.38
CA ALA A 140 -5.18 -16.45 1.03
C ALA A 140 -4.36 -15.79 2.16
N ASP A 141 -4.80 -14.64 2.67
CA ASP A 141 -4.11 -13.91 3.76
C ASP A 141 -2.64 -13.58 3.42
N THR A 142 -2.38 -13.23 2.15
CA THR A 142 -1.06 -12.86 1.62
C THR A 142 -1.05 -11.38 1.23
N TYR A 143 -0.07 -10.63 1.74
CA TYR A 143 0.10 -9.21 1.41
C TYR A 143 0.69 -9.05 0.01
N VAL A 144 0.34 -8.00 -0.73
CA VAL A 144 0.88 -7.74 -2.06
C VAL A 144 1.52 -6.37 -2.12
N VAL A 145 2.68 -6.28 -2.74
CA VAL A 145 3.34 -5.02 -3.09
C VAL A 145 3.46 -4.97 -4.61
N LEU A 146 2.92 -3.91 -5.22
CA LEU A 146 3.03 -3.69 -6.66
C LEU A 146 4.34 -2.95 -6.95
N ASP A 147 5.29 -3.60 -7.63
CA ASP A 147 6.58 -3.02 -8.01
C ASP A 147 6.52 -2.33 -9.37
N LEU A 148 6.93 -1.07 -9.39
CA LEU A 148 6.96 -0.21 -10.56
C LEU A 148 8.38 -0.04 -11.08
N GLN A 149 8.65 -0.56 -12.28
CA GLN A 149 9.85 -0.25 -13.06
C GLN A 149 9.53 0.82 -14.12
N PRO A 150 9.91 2.09 -13.91
CA PRO A 150 9.17 3.19 -14.50
C PRO A 150 9.59 3.59 -15.93
N GLY A 151 10.74 3.11 -16.42
CA GLY A 151 11.26 3.56 -17.72
C GLY A 151 11.38 5.09 -17.74
N THR A 152 10.82 5.76 -18.74
CA THR A 152 10.80 7.23 -18.84
C THR A 152 9.58 7.89 -18.21
N GLN A 153 8.60 7.14 -17.71
CA GLN A 153 7.34 7.66 -17.15
C GLN A 153 7.42 7.89 -15.64
N ASP A 154 6.93 9.01 -15.12
CA ASP A 154 6.94 9.26 -13.67
C ASP A 154 6.17 8.21 -12.86
N PHE A 155 6.56 7.98 -11.61
CA PHE A 155 5.95 6.97 -10.76
C PHE A 155 4.47 7.23 -10.45
N LEU A 156 4.06 8.50 -10.30
CA LEU A 156 2.67 8.83 -9.98
C LEU A 156 1.74 8.38 -11.11
N THR A 157 2.12 8.66 -12.36
CA THR A 157 1.36 8.23 -13.53
C THR A 157 1.20 6.70 -13.59
N GLN A 158 2.25 5.96 -13.23
CA GLN A 158 2.17 4.49 -13.18
C GLN A 158 1.33 3.97 -12.02
N ALA A 159 1.50 4.53 -10.83
CA ALA A 159 0.75 4.13 -9.65
C ALA A 159 -0.76 4.31 -9.86
N GLN A 160 -1.17 5.42 -10.51
CA GLN A 160 -2.57 5.68 -10.87
C GLN A 160 -3.17 4.65 -11.83
N MET A 161 -2.37 3.91 -12.60
CA MET A 161 -2.88 2.81 -13.44
C MET A 161 -3.43 1.65 -12.61
N PHE A 162 -2.99 1.54 -11.35
CA PHE A 162 -3.34 0.46 -10.43
C PHE A 162 -4.15 0.96 -9.23
N GLU A 163 -4.77 2.14 -9.33
CA GLU A 163 -5.60 2.71 -8.26
C GLU A 163 -6.65 1.72 -7.74
N ASP A 164 -7.33 1.01 -8.65
CA ASP A 164 -8.34 -0.02 -8.33
C ASP A 164 -7.79 -1.20 -7.52
N LEU A 165 -6.50 -1.52 -7.66
CA LEU A 165 -5.82 -2.52 -6.85
C LEU A 165 -5.28 -1.90 -5.56
N LEU A 166 -4.78 -0.66 -5.62
CA LEU A 166 -4.25 0.07 -4.48
C LEU A 166 -5.35 0.45 -3.47
N VAL A 167 -6.62 0.52 -3.85
CA VAL A 167 -7.71 0.66 -2.86
C VAL A 167 -8.01 -0.64 -2.11
N MET A 168 -7.40 -1.77 -2.47
CA MET A 168 -7.54 -3.01 -1.69
C MET A 168 -6.71 -2.96 -0.40
N PRO A 169 -7.20 -3.50 0.73
CA PRO A 169 -6.54 -3.36 2.03
C PRO A 169 -5.14 -3.96 2.10
N HIS A 170 -4.92 -5.09 1.42
CA HIS A 170 -3.70 -5.90 1.46
C HIS A 170 -2.68 -5.52 0.38
N VAL A 171 -2.81 -4.34 -0.24
CA VAL A 171 -1.97 -3.92 -1.37
C VAL A 171 -1.16 -2.67 -1.02
N GLY A 172 0.17 -2.81 -1.05
CA GLY A 172 1.16 -1.73 -1.01
C GLY A 172 1.81 -1.47 -2.36
N LEU A 173 2.79 -0.59 -2.38
CA LEU A 173 3.47 -0.12 -3.60
C LEU A 173 4.99 -0.13 -3.41
N ALA A 174 5.73 -0.60 -4.41
CA ALA A 174 7.17 -0.47 -4.49
C ALA A 174 7.55 0.45 -5.66
N LEU A 175 8.50 1.33 -5.41
CA LEU A 175 9.11 2.19 -6.41
C LEU A 175 10.52 1.69 -6.65
N ASP A 176 10.85 1.38 -7.91
CA ASP A 176 12.20 0.95 -8.30
C ASP A 176 12.92 2.01 -9.16
N PRO A 177 13.68 2.93 -8.52
CA PRO A 177 14.43 3.96 -9.21
C PRO A 177 15.53 3.42 -10.13
N GLU A 178 15.98 2.17 -9.99
CA GLU A 178 17.04 1.63 -10.86
C GLU A 178 16.60 1.69 -12.32
N TRP A 179 15.30 1.48 -12.59
CA TRP A 179 14.75 1.46 -13.93
C TRP A 179 14.28 2.83 -14.43
N ARG A 180 14.60 3.92 -13.72
CA ARG A 180 14.36 5.28 -14.24
C ARG A 180 15.32 5.60 -15.39
N LEU A 181 14.76 5.91 -16.56
CA LEU A 181 15.47 6.42 -17.72
C LEU A 181 15.26 7.92 -17.91
N LYS A 182 16.37 8.64 -18.13
CA LYS A 182 16.37 9.99 -18.69
C LYS A 182 16.28 9.94 -20.23
N PRO A 183 15.89 11.04 -20.89
CA PRO A 183 15.84 11.09 -22.35
C PRO A 183 17.14 10.59 -23.00
N GLY A 184 17.01 9.61 -23.90
CA GLY A 184 18.14 9.00 -24.64
C GLY A 184 18.87 7.86 -23.91
N GLN A 185 18.53 7.55 -22.65
CA GLN A 185 19.08 6.42 -21.92
C GLN A 185 18.43 5.09 -22.32
N ARG A 186 19.05 3.97 -21.92
CA ARG A 186 18.53 2.61 -22.16
C ARG A 186 18.78 1.73 -20.95
N HIS A 187 17.86 0.83 -20.63
CA HIS A 187 18.03 -0.13 -19.53
C HIS A 187 19.32 -0.94 -19.65
N MET A 188 19.83 -1.44 -18.51
CA MET A 188 21.06 -2.22 -18.40
C MET A 188 22.36 -1.50 -18.81
N ARG A 189 22.33 -0.18 -19.00
CA ARG A 189 23.53 0.63 -19.29
C ARG A 189 23.90 1.60 -18.18
N GLN A 190 22.95 1.97 -17.35
CA GLN A 190 23.11 2.84 -16.20
C GLN A 190 22.06 2.47 -15.16
N ILE A 191 22.34 2.82 -13.90
CA ILE A 191 21.38 2.75 -12.80
C ILE A 191 20.63 4.08 -12.77
N GLY A 192 19.31 4.01 -12.72
CA GLY A 192 18.42 5.17 -12.63
C GLY A 192 18.44 5.84 -11.26
N SER A 193 17.78 7.00 -11.18
CA SER A 193 17.72 7.83 -9.98
C SER A 193 16.46 8.68 -10.01
N VAL A 194 15.78 8.80 -8.87
CA VAL A 194 14.55 9.57 -8.70
C VAL A 194 14.68 10.50 -7.50
N SER A 195 14.18 11.72 -7.63
CA SER A 195 14.21 12.72 -6.56
C SER A 195 13.16 12.46 -5.50
N ALA A 196 13.42 12.90 -4.28
CA ALA A 196 12.45 12.89 -3.18
C ALA A 196 11.13 13.59 -3.53
N ALA A 197 11.17 14.64 -4.37
CA ALA A 197 9.97 15.34 -4.81
C ALA A 197 8.99 14.43 -5.58
N GLU A 198 9.48 13.54 -6.43
CA GLU A 198 8.65 12.59 -7.19
C GLU A 198 8.12 11.50 -6.26
N VAL A 199 8.95 10.98 -5.34
CA VAL A 199 8.48 10.03 -4.32
C VAL A 199 7.38 10.65 -3.45
N ASN A 200 7.56 11.89 -3.02
CA ASN A 200 6.59 12.62 -2.21
C ASN A 200 5.26 12.86 -2.93
N GLN A 201 5.26 13.02 -4.27
CA GLN A 201 4.03 13.09 -5.06
C GLN A 201 3.24 11.77 -4.99
N VAL A 202 3.94 10.64 -5.11
CA VAL A 202 3.32 9.31 -4.99
C VAL A 202 2.79 9.08 -3.58
N THR A 203 3.58 9.35 -2.55
CA THR A 203 3.15 9.11 -1.16
C THR A 203 2.02 10.04 -0.73
N ALA A 204 2.00 11.30 -1.19
CA ALA A 204 0.89 12.20 -0.91
C ALA A 204 -0.42 11.68 -1.53
N TRP A 205 -0.38 11.29 -2.81
CA TRP A 205 -1.54 10.73 -3.50
C TRP A 205 -2.00 9.39 -2.86
N LEU A 206 -1.08 8.50 -2.50
CA LEU A 206 -1.45 7.23 -1.87
C LEU A 206 -2.03 7.43 -0.46
N ALA A 207 -1.58 8.46 0.27
CA ALA A 207 -2.16 8.80 1.57
C ALA A 207 -3.58 9.36 1.43
N GLU A 208 -3.86 10.17 0.39
CA GLU A 208 -5.21 10.61 0.05
C GLU A 208 -6.14 9.41 -0.21
N LEU A 209 -5.67 8.39 -0.95
CA LEU A 209 -6.43 7.15 -1.14
C LEU A 209 -6.71 6.41 0.17
N VAL A 210 -5.72 6.33 1.07
CA VAL A 210 -5.89 5.68 2.39
C VAL A 210 -6.96 6.41 3.20
N GLU A 211 -6.95 7.74 3.20
CA GLU A 211 -7.95 8.55 3.90
C GLU A 211 -9.35 8.41 3.26
N GLU A 212 -9.46 8.60 1.94
CA GLU A 212 -10.72 8.58 1.20
C GLU A 212 -11.44 7.23 1.32
N HIS A 213 -10.69 6.12 1.20
CA HIS A 213 -11.24 4.77 1.26
C HIS A 213 -11.18 4.15 2.65
N ARG A 214 -10.70 4.91 3.66
CA ARG A 214 -10.54 4.46 5.05
C ARG A 214 -9.81 3.12 5.14
N LEU A 215 -8.64 3.06 4.51
CA LEU A 215 -7.84 1.84 4.40
C LEU A 215 -6.96 1.64 5.64
N PRO A 216 -6.50 0.40 5.92
CA PRO A 216 -5.39 0.19 6.84
C PRO A 216 -4.09 0.81 6.28
N GLU A 217 -3.03 0.78 7.10
CA GLU A 217 -1.72 1.25 6.67
C GLU A 217 -1.25 0.57 5.39
N LYS A 218 -0.64 1.35 4.49
CA LYS A 218 -0.03 0.84 3.26
C LYS A 218 1.48 0.90 3.30
N LEU A 219 2.10 -0.17 2.82
CA LEU A 219 3.55 -0.24 2.68
C LEU A 219 3.96 0.49 1.40
N VAL A 220 4.94 1.38 1.53
CA VAL A 220 5.67 1.97 0.40
C VAL A 220 7.12 1.51 0.47
N ILE A 221 7.51 0.64 -0.46
CA ILE A 221 8.88 0.16 -0.61
C ILE A 221 9.64 1.08 -1.56
N LEU A 222 10.84 1.48 -1.15
CA LEU A 222 11.80 2.18 -2.00
C LEU A 222 13.00 1.25 -2.23
N HIS A 223 13.09 0.68 -3.42
CA HIS A 223 14.23 -0.16 -3.78
C HIS A 223 15.50 0.67 -3.84
N GLN A 224 16.54 0.21 -3.15
CA GLN A 224 17.81 0.91 -3.11
C GLN A 224 18.96 -0.06 -2.85
N PHE A 225 20.03 0.04 -3.64
CA PHE A 225 21.34 -0.55 -3.34
C PHE A 225 22.50 0.43 -3.56
N LYS A 226 22.22 1.62 -4.10
CA LYS A 226 23.15 2.75 -4.17
C LYS A 226 22.47 4.03 -3.70
N LEU A 227 23.16 4.83 -2.89
CA LEU A 227 22.63 6.11 -2.39
C LEU A 227 22.18 7.04 -3.53
N MET A 228 22.90 7.05 -4.66
CA MET A 228 22.55 7.87 -5.83
C MET A 228 21.17 7.58 -6.43
N MET A 229 20.56 6.42 -6.16
CA MET A 229 19.21 6.09 -6.65
C MET A 229 18.15 7.01 -6.06
N LEU A 230 18.36 7.51 -4.84
CA LEU A 230 17.53 8.47 -4.12
C LEU A 230 18.46 9.51 -3.49
N PRO A 231 18.96 10.48 -4.28
CA PRO A 231 20.08 11.34 -3.90
C PRO A 231 19.76 12.34 -2.79
N ASP A 232 18.48 12.60 -2.55
CA ASP A 232 17.90 13.56 -1.60
C ASP A 232 16.88 12.86 -0.67
N ARG A 233 17.10 11.57 -0.36
CA ARG A 233 16.14 10.73 0.40
C ARG A 233 15.77 11.26 1.79
N GLU A 234 16.60 12.11 2.37
CA GLU A 234 16.35 12.81 3.62
C GLU A 234 15.13 13.74 3.56
N GLU A 235 14.75 14.19 2.36
CA GLU A 235 13.59 15.05 2.10
C GLU A 235 12.30 14.25 1.82
N ILE A 236 12.35 12.90 1.84
CA ILE A 236 11.18 12.06 1.63
C ILE A 236 10.36 11.99 2.92
N THR A 237 9.08 12.31 2.80
CA THR A 237 8.10 12.31 3.89
C THR A 237 7.41 10.95 4.00
N SER A 238 6.94 10.63 5.21
CA SER A 238 6.05 9.48 5.46
C SER A 238 4.72 10.02 5.98
N PRO A 239 3.73 10.25 5.09
CA PRO A 239 2.40 10.67 5.49
C PRO A 239 1.71 9.67 6.43
N ASP A 240 0.72 10.15 7.20
CA ASP A 240 -0.11 9.28 8.02
C ASP A 240 -0.83 8.22 7.15
N GLY A 241 -0.97 7.01 7.69
CA GLY A 241 -1.52 5.88 6.94
C GLY A 241 -0.52 5.18 6.00
N LEU A 242 0.69 5.70 5.85
CA LEU A 242 1.75 5.05 5.07
C LEU A 242 2.94 4.66 5.95
N VAL A 243 3.51 3.49 5.64
CA VAL A 243 4.79 3.06 6.17
C VAL A 243 5.79 3.07 5.02
N VAL A 244 6.74 3.99 5.06
CA VAL A 244 7.86 4.01 4.10
C VAL A 244 8.98 3.09 4.56
N MET A 245 9.51 2.30 3.64
CA MET A 245 10.60 1.37 3.84
C MET A 245 11.69 1.58 2.79
N VAL A 246 12.96 1.58 3.20
CA VAL A 246 14.05 1.34 2.25
C VAL A 246 14.33 -0.16 2.19
N HIS A 247 14.44 -0.69 0.98
CA HIS A 247 14.63 -2.10 0.72
C HIS A 247 15.99 -2.35 0.05
N ALA A 248 16.84 -3.15 0.71
CA ALA A 248 18.20 -3.43 0.29
C ALA A 248 18.20 -4.41 -0.89
N ASP A 249 18.11 -3.84 -2.09
CA ASP A 249 17.89 -4.55 -3.35
C ASP A 249 19.18 -4.77 -4.15
N GLY A 250 20.23 -5.24 -3.46
CA GLY A 250 21.55 -5.48 -4.04
C GLY A 250 22.00 -6.91 -3.82
N ASN A 251 22.52 -7.55 -4.87
CA ASN A 251 23.03 -8.93 -4.82
C ASN A 251 24.54 -8.99 -4.56
N GLY A 252 25.02 -10.19 -4.22
CA GLY A 252 26.45 -10.49 -4.17
C GLY A 252 26.83 -11.44 -3.05
N THR A 253 28.08 -11.33 -2.59
CA THR A 253 28.54 -12.10 -1.43
C THR A 253 27.90 -11.59 -0.14
N PRO A 254 27.86 -12.39 0.94
CA PRO A 254 27.35 -11.95 2.22
C PRO A 254 27.96 -10.65 2.75
N GLU A 255 29.26 -10.46 2.54
CA GLU A 255 29.99 -9.24 2.91
C GLU A 255 29.46 -8.02 2.12
N GLN A 256 29.30 -8.15 0.81
CA GLN A 256 28.79 -7.07 -0.05
C GLN A 256 27.36 -6.65 0.32
N LYS A 257 26.53 -7.63 0.72
CA LYS A 257 25.17 -7.35 1.14
C LYS A 257 25.10 -6.68 2.51
N GLN A 258 25.88 -7.15 3.47
CA GLN A 258 26.02 -6.49 4.77
C GLN A 258 26.61 -5.08 4.62
N ASP A 259 27.53 -4.87 3.67
CA ASP A 259 28.06 -3.55 3.34
C ASP A 259 26.99 -2.62 2.77
N THR A 260 26.17 -3.12 1.84
CA THR A 260 25.03 -2.40 1.29
C THR A 260 24.06 -2.02 2.42
N TRP A 261 23.66 -3.00 3.24
CA TRP A 261 22.80 -2.80 4.41
C TRP A 261 23.31 -1.73 5.37
N ARG A 262 24.62 -1.79 5.69
CA ARG A 262 25.29 -0.84 6.58
C ARG A 262 25.26 0.58 6.04
N VAL A 263 25.37 0.76 4.72
CA VAL A 263 25.27 2.08 4.07
C VAL A 263 23.81 2.54 4.07
N LEU A 264 22.87 1.70 3.65
CA LEU A 264 21.48 2.11 3.46
C LEU A 264 20.80 2.53 4.76
N LYS A 265 21.15 1.91 5.89
CA LYS A 265 20.55 2.25 7.20
C LYS A 265 21.05 3.56 7.82
N GLN A 266 22.06 4.21 7.25
CA GLN A 266 22.59 5.48 7.77
C GLN A 266 21.65 6.64 7.43
N ASP A 267 21.46 7.57 8.37
CA ASP A 267 20.72 8.82 8.16
C ASP A 267 19.32 8.64 7.56
N LEU A 268 18.64 7.53 7.91
CA LEU A 268 17.26 7.31 7.47
C LEU A 268 16.31 8.29 8.15
N PRO A 269 15.32 8.84 7.42
CA PRO A 269 14.26 9.63 8.02
C PRO A 269 13.56 8.87 9.14
N ARG A 270 13.14 9.59 10.18
CA ARG A 270 12.50 9.00 11.35
C ARG A 270 11.24 8.25 10.95
N GLY A 271 11.08 7.03 11.47
CA GLY A 271 9.87 6.21 11.26
C GLY A 271 10.01 5.21 10.12
N TRP A 272 11.00 5.37 9.25
CA TRP A 272 11.25 4.43 8.16
C TRP A 272 11.54 3.03 8.66
N ARG A 273 11.11 2.06 7.85
CA ARG A 273 11.40 0.64 8.05
C ARG A 273 12.48 0.20 7.08
N LEU A 274 12.99 -0.99 7.34
CA LEU A 274 14.11 -1.59 6.65
C LEU A 274 13.68 -2.97 6.16
N GLY A 275 13.92 -3.26 4.89
CA GLY A 275 13.67 -4.57 4.30
C GLY A 275 14.85 -5.06 3.48
N TRP A 276 14.93 -6.37 3.27
CA TRP A 276 16.09 -7.06 2.73
C TRP A 276 15.68 -7.99 1.60
N LYS A 277 16.33 -7.92 0.44
CA LYS A 277 16.08 -8.90 -0.62
C LYS A 277 17.13 -9.98 -0.62
N ASN A 278 16.77 -11.25 -0.84
CA ASN A 278 17.66 -12.35 -1.16
C ASN A 278 17.53 -12.69 -2.66
N PHE A 279 18.66 -12.93 -3.32
CA PHE A 279 18.72 -13.33 -4.72
C PHE A 279 19.23 -14.77 -4.78
N ILE A 280 18.38 -15.71 -5.19
CA ILE A 280 18.68 -17.15 -5.07
C ILE A 280 19.84 -17.55 -5.99
N ASP A 281 19.89 -17.00 -7.21
CA ASP A 281 20.91 -17.34 -8.20
C ASP A 281 22.11 -16.40 -8.16
N GLU A 282 21.93 -15.14 -7.75
CA GLU A 282 22.99 -14.13 -7.75
C GLU A 282 23.75 -14.00 -6.43
N ASP A 283 23.14 -14.35 -5.29
CA ASP A 283 23.83 -14.33 -4.01
C ASP A 283 24.69 -15.59 -3.83
N SER A 284 25.90 -15.43 -3.29
CA SER A 284 26.84 -16.55 -3.17
C SER A 284 27.61 -16.56 -1.84
N PRO A 285 27.19 -17.38 -0.85
CA PRO A 285 25.87 -18.04 -0.78
C PRO A 285 24.75 -17.05 -0.43
N THR A 286 23.51 -17.40 -0.78
CA THR A 286 22.30 -16.74 -0.26
C THR A 286 22.18 -16.97 1.25
N PHE A 287 21.68 -15.97 1.98
CA PHE A 287 21.38 -16.13 3.40
C PHE A 287 20.22 -17.10 3.62
N THR A 288 20.34 -17.96 4.64
CA THR A 288 19.19 -18.75 5.11
C THR A 288 18.18 -17.86 5.87
N PRO A 289 16.95 -18.35 6.13
CA PRO A 289 16.02 -17.66 7.03
C PRO A 289 16.62 -17.32 8.39
N GLU A 290 17.30 -18.29 9.02
CA GLU A 290 17.96 -18.09 10.32
C GLU A 290 19.02 -16.98 10.25
N GLN A 291 19.89 -17.01 9.24
CA GLN A 291 20.95 -16.01 9.09
C GLN A 291 20.37 -14.63 8.79
N THR A 292 19.33 -14.54 7.95
CA THR A 292 18.65 -13.27 7.65
C THR A 292 18.09 -12.66 8.93
N MET A 293 17.52 -13.48 9.82
CA MET A 293 16.91 -13.02 11.07
C MET A 293 17.91 -12.73 12.20
N THR A 294 19.03 -13.43 12.23
CA THR A 294 20.00 -13.36 13.35
C THR A 294 21.26 -12.55 13.04
N GLU A 295 21.66 -12.43 11.77
CA GLU A 295 22.90 -11.77 11.37
C GLU A 295 22.66 -10.39 10.71
N VAL A 296 21.50 -10.14 10.11
CA VAL A 296 21.16 -8.82 9.54
C VAL A 296 20.60 -7.93 10.64
N THR A 297 21.36 -6.89 11.03
CA THR A 297 21.01 -6.00 12.13
C THR A 297 20.89 -4.53 11.68
N PRO A 298 19.78 -3.82 11.96
CA PRO A 298 18.57 -4.32 12.64
C PRO A 298 17.84 -5.38 11.81
N THR A 299 17.01 -6.22 12.44
CA THR A 299 16.29 -7.30 11.75
C THR A 299 15.27 -6.73 10.74
N PRO A 300 15.30 -7.16 9.46
CA PRO A 300 14.42 -6.62 8.42
C PRO A 300 12.95 -6.97 8.67
N TRP A 301 12.05 -6.02 8.36
CA TRP A 301 10.60 -6.16 8.53
C TRP A 301 9.91 -6.83 7.34
N PHE A 302 10.50 -6.67 6.16
CA PHE A 302 10.08 -7.28 4.91
C PHE A 302 11.30 -7.95 4.29
N VAL A 303 11.17 -9.21 3.88
CA VAL A 303 12.22 -9.92 3.16
C VAL A 303 11.65 -10.47 1.87
N SER A 304 12.21 -10.15 0.70
CA SER A 304 11.80 -10.78 -0.56
C SER A 304 12.84 -11.70 -1.15
N TYR A 305 12.39 -12.69 -1.92
CA TYR A 305 13.22 -13.66 -2.62
C TYR A 305 12.98 -13.55 -4.13
N GLN A 306 14.06 -13.27 -4.86
CA GLN A 306 14.11 -13.26 -6.32
C GLN A 306 14.88 -14.46 -6.85
#